data_AF-A0A1C0A7P7-F1
#
_entry.id   AF-A0A1C0A7P7-F1
#
_cell.length_a   1.000
_cell.length_b   1.000
_cell.length_c   1.000
_cell.angle_alpha   90.00
_cell.angle_beta   90.00
_cell.angle_gamma   90.00
#
_symmetry.space_group_name_H-M   'P 1'
#
loop_
_entity.id
_entity.type
_entity.pdbx_description
1 polymer ?
#
loop_
_entity_poly.entity_id
_entity_poly.type
_entity_poly.pdbx_seq_one_letter_code
_entity_poly.pdbx_strand_id
1 'polypeptide(L)'
;MKYNKEVSKLILKMKEKKDGQQDNVLVTTNENLRGLKCPVCECGIDEHEKYIYCSVIGAYICDVCCRYELCNDYKLANKALGKEVFKDNNEMILLCQCCE
;
A
#
# COMPACT_ATOMS: atom_id res chain seq x y z
N MET A 1 -11.35 -18.96 -6.63
CA MET A 1 -12.03 -17.68 -6.33
C MET A 1 -12.10 -16.84 -7.60
N LYS A 2 -13.25 -16.24 -7.92
CA LYS A 2 -13.36 -15.25 -9.01
C LYS A 2 -13.18 -13.87 -8.41
N TYR A 3 -12.01 -13.26 -8.58
CA TYR A 3 -11.76 -11.89 -8.15
C TYR A 3 -12.44 -10.88 -9.08
N ASN A 4 -12.67 -9.67 -8.60
CA ASN A 4 -13.09 -8.61 -9.49
C ASN A 4 -11.96 -8.24 -10.48
N LYS A 5 -12.31 -7.53 -11.56
CA LYS A 5 -11.38 -7.20 -12.65
C LYS A 5 -10.25 -6.25 -12.21
N GLU A 6 -10.47 -5.40 -11.21
CA GLU A 6 -9.45 -4.47 -10.70
C GLU A 6 -8.44 -5.18 -9.80
N VAL A 7 -8.91 -6.04 -8.89
CA VAL A 7 -8.08 -6.89 -8.02
C VAL A 7 -7.21 -7.83 -8.85
N SER A 8 -7.80 -8.47 -9.87
CA SER A 8 -7.06 -9.34 -10.80
C SER A 8 -5.92 -8.60 -11.51
N LYS A 9 -6.14 -7.34 -11.91
CA LYS A 9 -5.09 -6.51 -12.54
C LYS A 9 -3.99 -6.12 -11.56
N LEU A 10 -4.35 -5.79 -10.32
CA LEU A 10 -3.38 -5.47 -9.26
C LEU A 10 -2.49 -6.67 -8.95
N ILE A 11 -3.08 -7.87 -8.80
CA ILE A 11 -2.34 -9.12 -8.58
C ILE A 11 -1.34 -9.38 -9.72
N LEU A 12 -1.77 -9.25 -10.98
CA LEU A 12 -0.88 -9.44 -12.13
C LEU A 12 0.27 -8.43 -12.13
N LYS A 13 -0.02 -7.14 -11.91
CA LYS A 13 1.00 -6.09 -11.84
C LYS A 13 2.02 -6.32 -10.71
N MET A 14 1.58 -6.87 -9.58
CA MET A 14 2.47 -7.20 -8.45
C MET A 14 3.34 -8.43 -8.75
N LYS A 15 2.77 -9.46 -9.38
CA LYS A 15 3.54 -10.64 -9.82
C LYS A 15 4.61 -10.30 -10.86
N GLU A 16 4.29 -9.43 -11.82
CA GLU A 16 5.24 -8.95 -12.83
C GLU A 16 6.35 -8.09 -12.22
N LYS A 17 6.07 -7.39 -11.11
CA LYS A 17 7.07 -6.59 -10.38
C LYS A 17 7.99 -7.42 -9.48
N LYS A 18 7.58 -8.62 -9.05
CA LYS A 18 8.44 -9.52 -8.24
C LYS A 18 9.74 -9.91 -8.96
N ASP A 19 9.78 -9.81 -10.28
CA ASP A 19 10.97 -10.04 -11.10
C ASP A 19 11.92 -8.82 -11.21
N GLY A 20 11.63 -7.68 -10.55
CA GLY A 20 12.48 -6.49 -10.71
C GLY A 20 12.31 -5.31 -9.76
N GLN A 21 11.69 -5.45 -8.58
CA GLN A 21 11.44 -4.30 -7.71
C GLN A 21 12.45 -4.16 -6.55
N GLN A 22 13.26 -3.10 -6.60
CA GLN A 22 13.83 -2.47 -5.40
C GLN A 22 12.67 -1.90 -4.57
N ASP A 23 12.58 -2.29 -3.30
CA ASP A 23 11.70 -1.63 -2.34
C ASP A 23 12.07 -0.15 -2.23
N ASN A 24 11.26 0.72 -2.83
CA ASN A 24 11.43 2.16 -2.71
C ASN A 24 11.00 2.59 -1.30
N VAL A 25 11.87 2.36 -0.32
CA VAL A 25 11.73 2.85 1.05
C VAL A 25 12.25 4.28 1.09
N LEU A 26 11.40 5.20 1.55
CA LEU A 26 11.79 6.57 1.86
C LEU A 26 12.09 6.65 3.36
N VAL A 27 13.27 7.16 3.68
CA VAL A 27 13.68 7.49 5.05
C VAL A 27 13.60 9.01 5.19
N THR A 28 13.26 9.47 6.38
CA THR A 28 12.95 10.86 6.80
C THR A 28 14.01 11.93 6.50
N THR A 29 15.12 11.61 5.85
CA THR A 29 16.24 12.53 5.61
C THR A 29 16.07 13.44 4.38
N ASN A 30 15.00 13.29 3.60
CA ASN A 30 14.85 14.03 2.35
C ASN A 30 13.90 15.24 2.52
N GLU A 31 14.46 16.45 2.60
CA GLU A 31 13.69 17.71 2.79
C GLU A 31 12.64 17.94 1.70
N ASN A 32 12.81 17.34 0.51
CA ASN A 32 11.86 17.37 -0.60
C ASN A 32 10.57 16.57 -0.36
N LEU A 33 10.51 15.77 0.72
CA LEU A 33 9.34 14.97 1.08
C LEU A 33 8.50 15.62 2.19
N ARG A 34 8.88 16.82 2.64
CA ARG A 34 8.09 17.59 3.62
C ARG A 34 6.68 17.83 3.07
N GLY A 35 5.67 17.40 3.82
CA GLY A 35 4.27 17.48 3.43
C GLY A 35 3.70 16.19 2.82
N LEU A 36 4.52 15.16 2.60
CA LEU A 36 3.99 13.82 2.31
C LEU A 36 3.20 13.32 3.52
N LYS A 37 1.93 13.00 3.28
CA LYS A 37 1.03 12.42 4.27
C LYS A 37 0.63 11.02 3.86
N CYS A 38 0.60 10.12 4.81
CA CYS A 38 0.06 8.79 4.59
C CYS A 38 -1.46 8.88 4.34
N PRO A 39 -2.00 8.38 3.23
CA PRO A 39 -3.44 8.43 2.90
C PRO A 39 -4.34 7.61 3.84
N VAL A 40 -3.77 6.83 4.76
CA VAL A 40 -4.52 5.98 5.71
C VAL A 40 -4.71 6.70 7.06
N CYS A 41 -3.59 7.07 7.70
CA CYS A 41 -3.54 7.74 9.02
C CYS A 41 -3.47 9.27 8.94
N GLU A 42 -3.21 9.84 7.76
CA GLU A 42 -2.87 11.26 7.53
C GLU A 42 -1.62 11.78 8.25
N CYS A 43 -0.89 10.88 8.92
CA CYS A 43 0.37 11.18 9.55
C CYS A 43 1.42 11.63 8.52
N GLY A 44 2.30 12.55 8.92
CA GLY A 44 3.38 13.08 8.10
C GLY A 44 4.59 12.15 8.07
N ILE A 45 5.50 12.39 7.10
CA ILE A 45 6.76 11.64 7.04
C ILE A 45 7.60 11.84 8.31
N ASP A 46 7.53 13.03 8.91
CA ASP A 46 8.26 13.42 10.11
C ASP A 46 7.85 12.62 11.36
N GLU A 47 6.67 11.98 11.33
CA GLU A 47 6.09 11.24 12.47
C GLU A 47 6.52 9.77 12.52
N HIS A 48 7.10 9.24 11.44
CA HIS A 48 7.56 7.84 11.36
C HIS A 48 8.94 7.74 10.74
N GLU A 49 9.75 6.77 11.18
CA GLU A 49 11.11 6.60 10.64
C GLU A 49 11.14 6.24 9.15
N LYS A 50 10.09 5.57 8.66
CA LYS A 50 10.07 4.98 7.32
C LYS A 50 8.71 5.11 6.65
N TYR A 51 8.76 5.47 5.37
CA TYR A 51 7.63 5.40 4.46
C TYR A 51 7.93 4.42 3.34
N ILE A 52 6.96 3.59 2.98
CA ILE A 52 7.10 2.51 2.01
C ILE A 52 6.11 2.76 0.88
N TYR A 53 6.55 2.59 -0.37
CA TYR A 53 5.63 2.65 -1.50
C TYR A 53 4.74 1.40 -1.55
N CYS A 54 3.44 1.58 -1.32
CA CYS A 54 2.46 0.51 -1.45
C CYS A 54 1.93 0.44 -2.88
N SER A 55 2.28 -0.62 -3.61
CA SER A 55 1.80 -0.83 -4.99
C SER A 55 0.29 -1.07 -5.09
N VAL A 56 -0.37 -1.50 -4.00
CA VAL A 56 -1.82 -1.75 -3.97
C VAL A 56 -2.59 -0.45 -4.17
N ILE A 57 -2.21 0.58 -3.42
CA ILE A 57 -2.86 1.90 -3.45
C ILE A 57 -2.09 2.94 -4.28
N GLY A 58 -0.90 2.58 -4.76
CA GLY A 58 -0.07 3.43 -5.61
C GLY A 58 0.49 4.66 -4.90
N ALA A 59 0.73 4.57 -3.59
CA ALA A 59 1.13 5.71 -2.76
C ALA A 59 2.16 5.30 -1.71
N TYR A 60 2.93 6.28 -1.23
CA TYR A 60 3.79 6.11 -0.06
C TYR A 60 2.97 6.19 1.22
N ILE A 61 3.20 5.23 2.11
CA ILE A 61 2.50 5.10 3.39
C ILE A 61 3.49 4.87 4.52
N CYS A 62 3.11 5.23 5.74
CA CYS A 62 3.95 4.91 6.90
C CYS A 62 4.08 3.39 7.06
N ASP A 63 5.20 2.96 7.61
CA ASP A 63 5.52 1.55 7.80
C ASP A 63 4.52 0.82 8.72
N VAL A 64 3.91 1.51 9.67
CA VAL A 64 2.84 0.99 10.54
C VAL A 64 1.60 0.63 9.71
N CYS A 65 1.07 1.57 8.92
CA CYS A 65 -0.09 1.31 8.07
C CYS A 65 0.20 0.25 7.00
N CYS A 66 1.45 0.20 6.51
CA CYS A 66 1.88 -0.81 5.54
C CYS A 66 1.89 -2.22 6.13
N ARG A 67 2.40 -2.40 7.35
CA ARG A 67 2.59 -3.72 7.96
C ARG A 67 1.35 -4.26 8.65
N TYR A 68 0.56 -3.40 9.30
CA TYR A 68 -0.46 -3.85 10.25
C TYR A 68 -1.90 -3.57 9.81
N GLU A 69 -2.14 -2.48 9.07
CA GLU A 69 -3.51 -1.99 8.83
C GLU A 69 -4.04 -2.38 7.44
N LEU A 70 -3.31 -2.01 6.38
CA LEU A 70 -3.80 -2.21 5.01
C LEU A 70 -3.99 -3.69 4.65
N CYS A 71 -3.16 -4.57 5.16
CA CYS A 71 -3.26 -6.01 4.87
C CYS A 71 -4.45 -6.69 5.56
N ASN A 72 -5.01 -6.06 6.59
CA ASN A 72 -6.03 -6.66 7.45
C ASN A 72 -7.39 -5.96 7.36
N ASP A 73 -7.47 -4.78 6.73
CA ASP A 73 -8.73 -4.06 6.54
C ASP A 73 -8.89 -3.50 5.11
N TYR A 74 -9.73 -4.18 4.33
CA TYR A 74 -10.08 -3.76 2.98
C TYR A 74 -10.77 -2.39 2.91
N LYS A 75 -11.43 -1.95 3.98
CA LYS A 75 -12.09 -0.64 4.04
C LYS A 75 -11.06 0.48 4.11
N LEU A 76 -9.96 0.28 4.84
CA LEU A 76 -8.85 1.24 4.86
C LEU A 76 -8.20 1.36 3.49
N ALA A 77 -8.06 0.26 2.76
CA ALA A 77 -7.55 0.27 1.39
C ALA A 77 -8.48 1.05 0.44
N ASN A 78 -9.79 0.80 0.51
CA ASN A 78 -10.77 1.55 -0.27
C ASN A 78 -10.80 3.04 0.08
N LYS A 79 -10.67 3.39 1.37
CA LYS A 79 -10.55 4.78 1.83
C LYS A 79 -9.32 5.46 1.21
N ALA A 80 -8.15 4.81 1.27
CA ALA A 80 -6.92 5.34 0.69
C ALA A 80 -7.00 5.48 -0.84
N LEU A 81 -7.75 4.59 -1.51
CA LEU A 81 -7.98 4.65 -2.96
C LEU A 81 -9.07 5.68 -3.36
N GLY A 82 -9.88 6.15 -2.41
CA GLY A 82 -11.05 6.99 -2.69
C GLY A 82 -12.15 6.29 -3.51
N LYS A 83 -12.12 4.95 -3.60
CA LYS A 83 -13.10 4.14 -4.34
C LYS A 83 -13.23 2.72 -3.77
N GLU A 84 -14.39 2.11 -3.96
CA GLU A 84 -14.67 0.73 -3.54
C GLU A 84 -14.07 -0.27 -4.53
N VAL A 85 -12.85 -0.73 -4.24
CA VAL A 85 -12.13 -1.75 -5.04
C VAL A 85 -12.24 -3.12 -4.41
N PHE A 86 -12.05 -3.22 -3.10
CA PHE A 86 -12.03 -4.47 -2.35
C PHE A 86 -13.35 -4.70 -1.63
N LYS A 87 -13.78 -5.95 -1.52
CA LYS A 87 -15.01 -6.32 -0.82
C LYS A 87 -14.79 -7.25 0.37
N ASP A 88 -13.59 -7.83 0.47
CA ASP A 88 -13.26 -8.82 1.47
C ASP A 88 -11.77 -8.76 1.85
N ASN A 89 -11.45 -9.08 3.10
CA ASN A 89 -10.08 -9.05 3.61
C ASN A 89 -9.19 -10.11 2.94
N ASN A 90 -9.74 -11.23 2.43
CA ASN A 90 -8.93 -12.23 1.74
C ASN A 90 -8.30 -11.67 0.45
N GLU A 91 -8.94 -10.69 -0.20
CA GLU A 91 -8.37 -10.02 -1.37
C GLU A 91 -7.15 -9.15 -0.98
N MET A 92 -7.16 -8.55 0.21
CA MET A 92 -6.06 -7.75 0.76
C MET A 92 -4.89 -8.61 1.23
N ILE A 93 -5.18 -9.68 1.98
CA ILE A 93 -4.16 -10.61 2.49
C ILE A 93 -3.32 -11.17 1.33
N LEU A 94 -3.97 -11.53 0.21
CA LEU A 94 -3.28 -12.09 -0.95
C LEU A 94 -2.39 -11.06 -1.68
N LEU A 95 -2.79 -9.78 -1.68
CA LEU A 95 -1.96 -8.70 -2.21
C LEU A 95 -0.76 -8.40 -1.32
N CYS A 96 -0.93 -8.51 0.00
CA CYS A 96 0.18 -8.34 0.94
C CYS A 96 1.19 -9.48 0.90
N GLN A 97 0.76 -10.72 0.66
CA GLN A 97 1.66 -11.85 0.36
C GLN A 97 2.48 -11.64 -0.93
N CYS A 98 2.06 -10.73 -1.80
CA CYS A 98 2.81 -10.35 -3.00
C CYS A 98 3.81 -9.20 -2.74
N CYS A 99 3.74 -8.53 -1.57
CA CYS A 99 4.65 -7.47 -1.14
C CYS A 99 5.80 -7.95 -0.24
N GLU A 100 5.75 -9.19 0.27
CA GLU A 100 6.87 -9.90 0.90
C GLU A 100 7.69 -10.70 -0.13
#